data_AF-A0AAD7EGR2-F1
#
_entry.id   AF-A0AAD7EGR2-F1
#
_cell.length_a   1.000
_cell.length_b   1.000
_cell.length_c   1.000
_cell.angle_alpha   90.00
_cell.angle_beta   90.00
_cell.angle_gamma   90.00
#
_symmetry.space_group_name_H-M   'P 1'
#
loop_
_entity.id
_entity.type
_entity.pdbx_description
1 polymer ?
#
loop_
_entity_poly.entity_id
_entity_poly.type
_entity_poly.pdbx_seq_one_letter_code
_entity_poly.pdbx_strand_id
1 'polypeptide(L)'
;MDLYLKREKSAMKSACSNAACCLIAPRSELKRCSGCTEFTYCSKECQKFDWHHGGHRAMCDKLRDPENNVTRRDTSFLRALLDDDYSKLKHSILIKELTYMRSNPGAEFYVRLDYATPYSPCEVSIEAASSFELAPDIWRCHTKRARESCGPVQIHVMRIGDGGCDAIWVFPLYSVTAERREGVQALAAHTAVGDEYEQEQADSVKIKRLAELDILEVHA
;
A
#
# COMPACT_ATOMS: atom_id res chain seq x y z
N MET A 1 25.75 -8.21 -23.56
CA MET A 1 24.33 -8.49 -23.25
C MET A 1 24.27 -8.94 -21.80
N ASP A 2 24.77 -8.08 -20.90
CA ASP A 2 25.07 -8.38 -19.49
C ASP A 2 24.68 -7.18 -18.61
N LEU A 3 23.55 -6.57 -18.96
CA LEU A 3 22.94 -5.43 -18.27
C LEU A 3 21.61 -5.82 -17.62
N TYR A 4 21.39 -7.12 -17.37
CA TYR A 4 20.36 -7.58 -16.44
C TYR A 4 20.82 -7.24 -15.02
N LEU A 5 20.61 -5.96 -14.70
CA LEU A 5 20.59 -5.32 -13.40
C LEU A 5 20.88 -6.29 -12.25
N LYS A 6 22.14 -6.26 -11.78
CA LYS A 6 22.44 -6.47 -10.36
C LYS A 6 21.60 -5.43 -9.59
N ARG A 7 20.32 -5.71 -9.37
CA ARG A 7 19.52 -5.04 -8.37
C ARG A 7 20.26 -5.34 -7.09
N GLU A 8 21.00 -4.35 -6.58
CA GLU A 8 21.65 -4.47 -5.29
C GLU A 8 20.60 -5.04 -4.35
N LYS A 9 20.91 -6.18 -3.74
CA LYS A 9 20.09 -6.80 -2.69
C LYS A 9 20.13 -5.89 -1.46
N SER A 10 19.66 -4.65 -1.57
CA SER A 10 19.02 -3.98 -0.47
C SER A 10 18.06 -5.00 0.12
N ALA A 11 18.29 -5.40 1.36
CA ALA A 11 17.55 -6.47 2.00
C ALA A 11 16.05 -6.14 1.88
N MET A 12 15.35 -6.84 0.98
CA MET A 12 13.94 -6.62 0.69
C MET A 12 13.20 -6.59 2.02
N LYS A 13 12.60 -5.46 2.37
CA LYS A 13 11.87 -5.29 3.62
C LYS A 13 10.41 -5.70 3.43
N SER A 14 9.81 -6.22 4.49
CA SER A 14 8.37 -6.47 4.58
C SER A 14 7.91 -6.19 6.00
N ALA A 15 6.62 -5.92 6.16
CA ALA A 15 5.99 -5.69 7.44
C ALA A 15 5.44 -6.99 8.03
N CYS A 16 5.45 -7.06 9.37
CA CYS A 16 4.67 -8.04 10.09
C CYS A 16 3.18 -7.84 9.78
N SER A 17 2.51 -8.90 9.39
CA SER A 17 1.11 -8.91 9.02
C SER A 17 0.17 -8.75 10.22
N ASN A 18 0.67 -8.86 11.45
CA ASN A 18 -0.09 -8.38 12.61
C ASN A 18 -0.08 -6.84 12.60
N ALA A 19 -1.21 -6.23 12.25
CA ALA A 19 -1.33 -4.77 12.13
C ALA A 19 -0.91 -4.02 13.40
N ALA A 20 -1.16 -4.60 14.59
CA ALA A 20 -0.76 -3.99 15.86
C ALA A 20 0.76 -4.06 16.15
N CYS A 21 1.50 -4.90 15.42
CA CYS A 21 2.95 -5.09 15.64
C CYS A 21 3.79 -3.99 14.98
N CYS A 22 3.36 -3.50 13.80
CA CYS A 22 4.03 -2.47 13.00
C CYS A 22 5.51 -2.73 12.66
N LEU A 23 6.07 -3.91 12.96
CA LEU A 23 7.48 -4.21 12.68
C LEU A 23 7.69 -4.30 11.18
N ILE A 24 8.65 -3.56 10.66
CA ILE A 24 9.27 -3.83 9.36
C ILE A 24 10.67 -4.37 9.57
N ALA A 25 10.96 -5.49 8.93
CA ALA A 25 12.24 -6.18 9.01
C ALA A 25 12.66 -6.68 7.62
N PRO A 26 13.93 -7.05 7.42
CA PRO A 26 14.33 -7.86 6.27
C PRO A 26 13.40 -9.06 6.11
N ARG A 27 12.91 -9.31 4.89
CA ARG A 27 11.98 -10.40 4.57
C ARG A 27 12.53 -11.76 4.99
N SER A 28 13.86 -11.93 4.98
CA SER A 28 14.55 -13.13 5.47
C SER A 28 14.36 -13.41 6.96
N GLU A 29 14.00 -12.40 7.75
CA GLU A 29 13.75 -12.51 9.19
C GLU A 29 12.27 -12.76 9.52
N LEU A 30 11.38 -12.64 8.53
CA LEU A 30 9.96 -12.88 8.70
C LEU A 30 9.56 -14.30 8.28
N LYS A 31 8.61 -14.88 9.01
CA LYS A 31 8.04 -16.20 8.78
C LYS A 31 6.78 -16.06 7.94
N ARG A 32 6.66 -16.83 6.87
CA ARG A 32 5.45 -16.86 6.04
C ARG A 32 4.42 -17.83 6.62
N CYS A 33 3.14 -17.52 6.42
CA CYS A 33 2.08 -18.49 6.65
C CYS A 33 2.31 -19.72 5.73
N SER A 34 2.31 -20.92 6.30
CA SER A 34 2.48 -22.16 5.53
C SER A 34 1.26 -22.51 4.67
N GLY A 35 0.10 -21.89 4.94
CA GLY A 35 -1.12 -22.08 4.17
C GLY A 35 -1.11 -21.24 2.90
N CYS A 36 -1.34 -19.94 3.01
CA CYS A 36 -1.47 -19.05 1.85
C CYS A 36 -0.13 -18.47 1.36
N THR A 37 0.93 -18.49 2.17
CA THR A 37 2.26 -17.89 1.86
C THR A 37 2.30 -16.37 1.65
N GLU A 38 1.14 -15.71 1.62
CA GLU A 38 1.02 -14.25 1.45
C GLU A 38 1.35 -13.46 2.73
N PHE A 39 0.86 -13.89 3.90
CA PHE A 39 1.12 -13.17 5.15
C PHE A 39 2.46 -13.55 5.77
N THR A 40 3.16 -12.55 6.29
CA THR A 40 4.48 -12.64 6.92
C THR A 40 4.43 -12.20 8.38
N TYR A 41 5.23 -12.81 9.27
CA TYR A 41 5.18 -12.56 10.71
C TYR A 41 6.57 -12.59 11.34
N CYS A 42 6.82 -11.69 12.29
CA CYS A 42 8.05 -11.73 13.08
C CYS A 42 8.07 -12.90 14.09
N SER A 43 6.89 -13.34 14.54
CA SER A 43 6.75 -14.35 15.59
C SER A 43 5.51 -15.22 15.41
N LYS A 44 5.47 -16.37 16.10
CA LYS A 44 4.28 -17.26 16.09
C LYS A 44 3.12 -16.60 16.82
N GLU A 45 3.42 -15.77 17.79
CA GLU A 45 2.46 -15.01 18.59
C GLU A 45 1.73 -13.99 17.70
N CYS A 46 2.46 -13.26 16.85
CA CYS A 46 1.86 -12.37 15.87
C CYS A 46 0.98 -13.13 14.86
N GLN A 47 1.42 -14.30 14.39
CA GLN A 47 0.61 -15.13 13.51
C GLN A 47 -0.69 -15.58 14.18
N LYS A 48 -0.63 -16.07 15.43
CA LYS A 48 -1.81 -16.51 16.19
C LYS A 48 -2.78 -15.34 16.43
N PHE A 49 -2.25 -14.18 16.80
CA PHE A 49 -3.06 -12.99 17.00
C PHE A 49 -3.79 -12.59 15.70
N ASP A 50 -3.06 -12.47 14.58
CA ASP A 50 -3.65 -12.12 13.29
C ASP A 50 -4.67 -13.18 12.80
N TRP A 51 -4.43 -14.46 13.11
CA TRP A 51 -5.35 -15.56 12.83
C TRP A 51 -6.71 -15.40 13.54
N HIS A 52 -6.70 -15.05 14.82
CA HIS A 52 -7.93 -14.95 15.63
C HIS A 52 -8.58 -13.57 15.59
N HIS A 53 -7.79 -12.51 15.43
CA HIS A 53 -8.25 -11.14 15.60
C HIS A 53 -8.02 -10.26 14.37
N GLY A 54 -6.96 -10.47 13.59
CA GLY A 54 -6.58 -9.61 12.46
C GLY A 54 -7.19 -9.97 11.10
N GLY A 55 -8.05 -11.00 11.06
CA GLY A 55 -8.82 -11.39 9.87
C GLY A 55 -8.07 -12.33 8.91
N HIS A 56 -6.84 -12.74 9.23
CA HIS A 56 -6.08 -13.67 8.40
C HIS A 56 -6.88 -14.94 8.08
N ARG A 57 -7.56 -15.54 9.07
CA ARG A 57 -8.29 -16.80 8.88
C ARG A 57 -9.27 -16.74 7.71
N ALA A 58 -10.00 -15.63 7.57
CA ALA A 58 -10.99 -15.45 6.51
C ALA A 58 -10.36 -15.27 5.12
N MET A 59 -9.16 -14.70 5.06
CA MET A 59 -8.42 -14.49 3.81
C MET A 59 -7.58 -15.71 3.41
N CYS A 60 -7.08 -16.47 4.38
CA CYS A 60 -6.17 -17.60 4.13
C CYS A 60 -6.83 -18.67 3.27
N ASP A 61 -8.12 -18.91 3.45
CA ASP A 61 -8.87 -19.86 2.62
C ASP A 61 -9.03 -19.32 1.20
N LYS A 62 -9.41 -18.05 1.04
CA LYS A 62 -9.59 -17.39 -0.27
C LYS A 62 -8.30 -17.31 -1.08
N LEU A 63 -7.17 -17.08 -0.42
CA LEU A 63 -5.86 -17.01 -1.06
C LEU A 63 -5.30 -18.41 -1.40
N ARG A 64 -5.88 -19.47 -0.83
CA ARG A 64 -5.57 -20.86 -1.18
C ARG A 64 -6.51 -21.45 -2.21
N ASP A 65 -7.56 -20.72 -2.59
CA ASP A 65 -8.60 -21.21 -3.45
C ASP A 65 -8.03 -21.54 -4.85
N PRO A 66 -8.05 -22.81 -5.29
CA PRO A 66 -7.57 -23.19 -6.62
C PRO A 66 -8.46 -22.67 -7.76
N GLU A 67 -9.69 -22.24 -7.49
CA GLU A 67 -10.55 -21.55 -8.47
C GLU A 67 -10.14 -20.08 -8.68
N ASN A 68 -9.26 -19.55 -7.82
CA ASN A 68 -8.60 -18.29 -8.08
C ASN A 68 -7.62 -18.47 -9.25
N ASN A 69 -8.04 -18.02 -10.44
CA ASN A 69 -7.28 -18.16 -11.68
C ASN A 69 -5.96 -17.37 -11.72
N VAL A 70 -5.62 -16.69 -10.61
CA VAL A 70 -4.44 -15.85 -10.54
C VAL A 70 -3.32 -16.65 -9.91
N THR A 71 -2.33 -16.98 -10.73
CA THR A 71 -1.20 -17.77 -10.27
C THR A 71 -0.26 -16.95 -9.40
N ARG A 72 0.58 -17.62 -8.62
CA ARG A 72 1.68 -16.95 -7.89
C ARG A 72 2.56 -16.11 -8.83
N ARG A 73 2.77 -16.55 -10.07
CA ARG A 73 3.55 -15.80 -11.06
C ARG A 73 2.85 -14.48 -11.40
N ASP A 74 1.54 -14.51 -11.59
CA ASP A 74 0.74 -13.33 -11.89
C ASP A 74 0.75 -12.37 -10.69
N THR A 75 0.55 -12.87 -9.47
CA THR A 75 0.65 -12.05 -8.25
C THR A 75 2.03 -11.37 -8.12
N SER A 76 3.13 -12.11 -8.35
CA SER A 76 4.48 -11.54 -8.34
C SER A 76 4.68 -10.50 -9.44
N PHE A 77 4.12 -10.72 -10.65
CA PHE A 77 4.16 -9.75 -11.75
C PHE A 77 3.38 -8.47 -11.42
N LEU A 78 2.12 -8.61 -10.98
CA LEU A 78 1.26 -7.48 -10.61
C LEU A 78 1.89 -6.65 -9.49
N ARG A 79 2.52 -7.32 -8.51
CA ARG A 79 3.25 -6.61 -7.45
C ARG A 79 4.44 -5.85 -7.99
N ALA A 80 5.25 -6.46 -8.85
CA ALA A 80 6.41 -5.81 -9.44
C ALA A 80 6.02 -4.58 -10.28
N LEU A 81 4.93 -4.68 -11.04
CA LEU A 81 4.36 -3.57 -11.80
C LEU A 81 3.91 -2.43 -10.87
N LEU A 82 3.15 -2.76 -9.82
CA LEU A 82 2.69 -1.78 -8.83
C LEU A 82 3.85 -1.10 -8.10
N ASP A 83 4.87 -1.86 -7.68
CA ASP A 83 6.05 -1.30 -7.01
C ASP A 83 6.83 -0.35 -7.95
N ASP A 84 6.98 -0.73 -9.22
CA ASP A 84 7.66 0.09 -10.24
C ASP A 84 6.91 1.40 -10.50
N ASP A 85 5.61 1.35 -10.75
CA ASP A 85 4.82 2.55 -11.00
C ASP A 85 4.66 3.40 -9.75
N TYR A 86 4.44 2.80 -8.58
CA TYR A 86 4.43 3.54 -7.32
C TYR A 86 5.76 4.27 -7.11
N SER A 87 6.90 3.63 -7.38
CA SER A 87 8.21 4.28 -7.20
C SER A 87 8.36 5.56 -8.04
N LYS A 88 7.76 5.58 -9.25
CA LYS A 88 7.75 6.73 -10.17
C LYS A 88 6.71 7.76 -9.78
N LEU A 89 5.60 7.34 -9.19
CA LEU A 89 4.41 8.16 -8.95
C LEU A 89 4.26 8.63 -7.49
N LYS A 90 5.02 8.10 -6.53
CA LYS A 90 4.86 8.37 -5.08
C LYS A 90 4.79 9.86 -4.71
N HIS A 91 5.53 10.71 -5.42
CA HIS A 91 5.46 12.16 -5.23
C HIS A 91 4.11 12.76 -5.66
N SER A 92 3.61 12.39 -6.84
CA SER A 92 2.32 12.88 -7.32
C SER A 92 1.15 12.25 -6.56
N ILE A 93 1.30 11.00 -6.12
CA ILE A 93 0.38 10.32 -5.19
C ILE A 93 0.28 11.14 -3.91
N LEU A 94 1.40 11.47 -3.25
CA LEU A 94 1.37 12.22 -1.99
C LEU A 94 0.73 13.60 -2.16
N ILE A 95 0.95 14.30 -3.28
CA ILE A 95 0.26 15.57 -3.56
C ILE A 95 -1.25 15.37 -3.64
N LYS A 96 -1.71 14.32 -4.33
CA LYS A 96 -3.15 13.99 -4.44
C LYS A 96 -3.73 13.61 -3.08
N GLU A 97 -3.01 12.84 -2.27
CA GLU A 97 -3.39 12.50 -0.88
C GLU A 97 -3.56 13.77 -0.04
N LEU A 98 -2.56 14.67 -0.04
CA LEU A 98 -2.61 15.91 0.72
C LEU A 98 -3.77 16.81 0.28
N THR A 99 -4.00 16.91 -1.04
CA THR A 99 -5.14 17.66 -1.59
C THR A 99 -6.46 17.08 -1.08
N TYR A 100 -6.61 15.76 -1.14
CA TYR A 100 -7.82 15.08 -0.65
C TYR A 100 -8.02 15.29 0.85
N MET A 101 -6.97 15.11 1.66
CA MET A 101 -7.01 15.27 3.11
C MET A 101 -7.38 16.69 3.53
N ARG A 102 -6.88 17.71 2.83
CA ARG A 102 -7.21 19.12 3.06
C ARG A 102 -8.68 19.41 2.78
N SER A 103 -9.22 18.85 1.69
CA SER A 103 -10.63 19.01 1.33
C SER A 103 -11.57 18.14 2.16
N ASN A 104 -11.08 17.04 2.74
CA ASN A 104 -11.88 16.07 3.50
C ASN A 104 -11.20 15.72 4.84
N PRO A 105 -11.09 16.66 5.79
CA PRO A 105 -10.40 16.42 7.05
C PRO A 105 -10.99 15.22 7.81
N GLY A 106 -10.15 14.25 8.14
CA GLY A 106 -10.54 13.05 8.88
C GLY A 106 -11.26 11.98 8.05
N ALA A 107 -11.47 12.19 6.74
CA ALA A 107 -12.04 11.17 5.87
C ALA A 107 -11.04 10.04 5.61
N GLU A 108 -11.54 8.81 5.61
CA GLU A 108 -10.77 7.64 5.19
C GLU A 108 -10.78 7.50 3.67
N PHE A 109 -9.64 7.14 3.09
CA PHE A 109 -9.47 7.00 1.65
C PHE A 109 -8.54 5.86 1.27
N TYR A 110 -8.49 5.54 -0.02
CA TYR A 110 -7.48 4.68 -0.63
C TYR A 110 -6.93 5.29 -1.91
N VAL A 111 -5.75 4.80 -2.32
CA VAL A 111 -5.12 5.18 -3.58
C VAL A 111 -5.53 4.16 -4.65
N ARG A 112 -6.17 4.60 -5.73
CA ARG A 112 -6.43 3.75 -6.89
C ARG A 112 -5.33 3.94 -7.93
N LEU A 113 -4.80 2.82 -8.41
CA LEU A 113 -3.93 2.72 -9.58
C LEU A 113 -4.73 2.02 -10.68
N ASP A 114 -5.11 2.77 -11.71
CA ASP A 114 -5.96 2.30 -12.80
C ASP A 114 -5.13 1.96 -14.04
N TYR A 115 -5.16 0.68 -14.41
CA TYR A 115 -4.53 0.09 -15.57
C TYR A 115 -5.56 -0.36 -16.63
N ALA A 116 -6.84 -0.05 -16.44
CA ALA A 116 -7.90 -0.52 -17.32
C ALA A 116 -8.03 0.29 -18.62
N THR A 117 -7.37 1.45 -18.72
CA THR A 117 -7.37 2.27 -19.94
C THR A 117 -6.32 1.77 -20.92
N PRO A 118 -6.69 1.21 -22.08
CA PRO A 118 -5.73 0.68 -23.04
C PRO A 118 -4.77 1.75 -23.53
N TYR A 119 -3.48 1.41 -23.62
CA TYR A 119 -2.41 2.30 -24.12
C TYR A 119 -2.19 3.58 -23.30
N SER A 120 -2.83 3.73 -22.15
CA SER A 120 -2.58 4.82 -21.22
C SER A 120 -1.60 4.39 -20.14
N PRO A 121 -0.71 5.29 -19.67
CA PRO A 121 -0.02 5.06 -18.40
C PRO A 121 -1.02 4.91 -17.25
N CYS A 122 -0.58 4.29 -16.16
CA CYS A 122 -1.35 4.12 -14.93
C CYS A 122 -1.95 5.47 -14.48
N GLU A 123 -3.27 5.53 -14.37
CA GLU A 123 -3.95 6.69 -13.81
C GLU A 123 -4.06 6.54 -12.29
N VAL A 124 -3.83 7.63 -11.56
CA VAL A 124 -3.87 7.64 -10.10
C VAL A 124 -4.98 8.55 -9.61
N SER A 125 -5.88 8.01 -8.81
CA SER A 125 -6.93 8.75 -8.09
C SER A 125 -6.92 8.44 -6.59
N ILE A 126 -7.48 9.36 -5.81
CA ILE A 126 -7.75 9.18 -4.38
C ILE A 126 -9.25 9.09 -4.21
N GLU A 127 -9.72 8.01 -3.58
CA GLU A 127 -11.13 7.70 -3.47
C GLU A 127 -11.56 7.46 -2.03
N ALA A 128 -12.79 7.81 -1.71
CA ALA A 128 -13.33 7.64 -0.37
C ALA A 128 -13.42 6.15 -0.02
N ALA A 129 -13.03 5.76 1.18
CA ALA A 129 -13.10 4.37 1.61
C ALA A 129 -14.55 3.80 1.58
N SER A 130 -15.55 4.68 1.66
CA SER A 130 -16.97 4.34 1.56
C SER A 130 -17.45 4.04 0.13
N SER A 131 -16.73 4.45 -0.91
CA SER A 131 -17.12 4.23 -2.31
C SER A 131 -16.63 2.90 -2.89
N PHE A 132 -15.97 2.06 -2.08
CA PHE A 132 -15.46 0.77 -2.55
C PHE A 132 -16.58 -0.28 -2.57
N GLU A 133 -17.05 -0.63 -3.77
CA GLU A 133 -18.25 -1.47 -3.95
C GLU A 133 -17.96 -2.97 -4.17
N LEU A 134 -16.73 -3.33 -4.54
CA LEU A 134 -16.37 -4.69 -4.99
C LEU A 134 -15.61 -5.46 -3.89
N ALA A 135 -15.81 -6.78 -3.79
CA ALA A 135 -15.12 -7.66 -2.83
C ALA A 135 -15.17 -7.21 -1.35
N PRO A 136 -16.38 -7.09 -0.75
CA PRO A 136 -16.58 -6.49 0.58
C PRO A 136 -15.80 -7.18 1.71
N ASP A 137 -15.58 -8.48 1.64
CA ASP A 137 -14.83 -9.20 2.69
C ASP A 137 -13.32 -8.87 2.66
N ILE A 138 -12.73 -8.83 1.47
CA ILE A 138 -11.32 -8.50 1.27
C ILE A 138 -11.12 -7.04 1.69
N TRP A 139 -12.00 -6.15 1.23
CA TRP A 139 -12.02 -4.75 1.61
C TRP A 139 -12.14 -4.54 3.12
N ARG A 140 -13.12 -5.19 3.77
CA ARG A 140 -13.32 -5.12 5.23
C ARG A 140 -12.09 -5.56 5.99
N CYS A 141 -11.38 -6.57 5.49
CA CYS A 141 -10.17 -7.04 6.15
C CYS A 141 -9.01 -6.04 6.03
N HIS A 142 -8.75 -5.49 4.84
CA HIS A 142 -7.68 -4.51 4.65
C HIS A 142 -7.96 -3.19 5.35
N THR A 143 -9.21 -2.70 5.33
CA THR A 143 -9.62 -1.48 6.06
C THR A 143 -9.50 -1.65 7.56
N LYS A 144 -9.91 -2.79 8.11
CA LYS A 144 -9.68 -3.10 9.52
C LYS A 144 -8.19 -3.04 9.88
N ARG A 145 -7.34 -3.70 9.08
CA ARG A 145 -5.88 -3.70 9.28
C ARG A 145 -5.28 -2.30 9.20
N ALA A 146 -5.72 -1.48 8.25
CA ALA A 146 -5.25 -0.11 8.11
C ALA A 146 -5.58 0.75 9.34
N ARG A 147 -6.80 0.62 9.87
CA ARG A 147 -7.22 1.30 11.11
C ARG A 147 -6.41 0.85 12.32
N GLU A 148 -6.16 -0.45 12.44
CA GLU A 148 -5.42 -1.03 13.56
C GLU A 148 -3.91 -0.79 13.51
N SER A 149 -3.37 -0.36 12.38
CA SER A 149 -1.93 -0.17 12.23
C SER A 149 -1.40 1.14 12.80
N CYS A 150 -2.25 2.05 13.30
CA CYS A 150 -1.87 3.40 13.74
C CYS A 150 -1.23 4.28 12.63
N GLY A 151 -1.62 4.09 11.37
CA GLY A 151 -1.17 4.90 10.22
C GLY A 151 -0.07 4.32 9.32
N PRO A 152 0.74 3.33 9.75
CA PRO A 152 1.67 2.65 8.85
C PRO A 152 1.10 1.97 7.61
N VAL A 153 -0.18 1.58 7.57
CA VAL A 153 -0.73 0.86 6.42
C VAL A 153 -1.58 1.81 5.59
N GLN A 154 -1.18 2.02 4.34
CA GLN A 154 -1.98 2.65 3.30
C GLN A 154 -2.63 1.57 2.43
N ILE A 155 -3.87 1.79 2.00
CA ILE A 155 -4.57 0.87 1.11
C ILE A 155 -4.43 1.38 -0.32
N HIS A 156 -3.88 0.51 -1.17
CA HIS A 156 -3.77 0.73 -2.61
C HIS A 156 -4.65 -0.28 -3.32
N VAL A 157 -5.34 0.18 -4.34
CA VAL A 157 -6.25 -0.63 -5.15
C VAL A 157 -5.77 -0.56 -6.59
N MET A 158 -5.39 -1.71 -7.15
CA MET A 158 -5.09 -1.84 -8.56
C MET A 158 -6.36 -2.29 -9.30
N ARG A 159 -6.74 -1.56 -10.34
CA ARG A 159 -7.80 -1.95 -11.28
C ARG A 159 -7.16 -2.33 -12.62
N ILE A 160 -7.49 -3.49 -13.14
CA ILE A 160 -7.01 -4.00 -14.42
C ILE A 160 -8.20 -4.53 -15.20
N GLY A 161 -8.32 -4.18 -16.47
CA GLY A 161 -9.42 -4.66 -17.30
C GLY A 161 -9.46 -3.94 -18.63
N ASP A 162 -10.50 -4.20 -19.41
CA ASP A 162 -10.80 -3.52 -20.67
C ASP A 162 -12.15 -2.78 -20.61
N GLY A 163 -12.67 -2.55 -19.40
CA GLY A 163 -14.01 -2.00 -19.15
C GLY A 163 -15.14 -3.02 -19.30
N GLY A 164 -14.88 -4.24 -19.78
CA GLY A 164 -15.84 -5.34 -19.86
C GLY A 164 -15.74 -6.32 -18.68
N CYS A 165 -14.51 -6.58 -18.20
CA CYS A 165 -14.24 -7.43 -17.03
C CYS A 165 -13.09 -6.85 -16.20
N ASP A 166 -13.41 -6.00 -15.23
CA ASP A 166 -12.39 -5.42 -14.36
C ASP A 166 -12.03 -6.35 -13.20
N ALA A 167 -10.76 -6.70 -13.11
CA ALA A 167 -10.16 -7.31 -11.94
C ALA A 167 -9.69 -6.22 -10.96
N ILE A 168 -9.98 -6.42 -9.68
CA ILE A 168 -9.55 -5.52 -8.61
C ILE A 168 -8.64 -6.25 -7.64
N TRP A 169 -7.52 -5.61 -7.31
CA TRP A 169 -6.53 -6.11 -6.38
C TRP A 169 -6.25 -5.10 -5.28
N VAL A 170 -6.41 -5.53 -4.04
CA VAL A 170 -6.11 -4.70 -2.86
C VAL A 170 -4.71 -5.05 -2.35
N PHE A 171 -3.86 -4.04 -2.22
CA PHE A 171 -2.51 -4.19 -1.71
C PHE A 171 -2.26 -3.20 -0.57
N PRO A 172 -1.89 -3.66 0.63
CA PRO A 172 -1.38 -2.77 1.66
C PRO A 172 0.02 -2.30 1.28
N LEU A 173 0.25 -0.99 1.38
CA LEU A 173 1.59 -0.41 1.39
C LEU A 173 1.93 -0.01 2.82
N TYR A 174 3.15 -0.30 3.26
CA TYR A 174 3.57 0.03 4.61
C TYR A 174 4.54 1.22 4.62
N SER A 175 4.36 2.10 5.60
CA SER A 175 5.27 3.21 5.89
C SER A 175 5.57 3.24 7.38
N VAL A 176 6.82 2.96 7.75
CA VAL A 176 7.19 2.74 9.17
C VAL A 176 7.84 3.94 9.84
N THR A 177 8.13 5.01 9.10
CA THR A 177 8.68 6.19 9.74
C THR A 177 7.55 7.00 10.37
N ALA A 178 7.59 7.13 11.69
CA ALA A 178 6.77 8.10 12.42
C ALA A 178 6.87 9.50 11.77
N GLU A 179 8.08 9.82 11.29
CA GLU A 179 8.39 10.98 10.48
C GLU A 179 7.48 11.15 9.26
N ARG A 180 7.24 10.10 8.45
CA ARG A 180 6.35 10.23 7.30
C ARG A 180 4.94 10.52 7.77
N ARG A 181 4.40 9.68 8.66
CA ARG A 181 3.01 9.78 9.12
C ARG A 181 2.73 11.17 9.70
N GLU A 182 3.57 11.62 10.63
CA GLU A 182 3.41 12.90 11.31
C GLU A 182 3.66 14.07 10.35
N GLY A 183 4.63 13.94 9.45
CA GLY A 183 4.90 14.96 8.43
C GLY A 183 3.75 15.15 7.45
N VAL A 184 3.13 14.07 6.98
CA VAL A 184 1.95 14.12 6.10
C VAL A 184 0.76 14.71 6.82
N GLN A 185 0.50 14.31 8.06
CA GLN A 185 -0.57 14.90 8.88
C GLN A 185 -0.36 16.39 9.13
N ALA A 186 0.87 16.80 9.44
CA ALA A 186 1.21 18.21 9.64
C ALA A 186 1.02 19.03 8.35
N LEU A 187 1.46 18.52 7.19
CA LEU A 187 1.24 19.19 5.90
C LEU A 187 -0.23 19.27 5.50
N ALA A 188 -1.03 18.25 5.83
CA ALA A 188 -2.46 18.24 5.57
C ALA A 188 -3.23 19.22 6.47
N ALA A 189 -2.81 19.37 7.73
CA ALA A 189 -3.41 20.30 8.68
C ALA A 189 -2.99 21.77 8.45
N HIS A 190 -1.93 22.00 7.67
CA HIS A 190 -1.42 23.33 7.40
C HIS A 190 -2.38 24.09 6.46
N THR A 191 -3.04 25.11 7.00
CA THR A 191 -3.66 26.19 6.21
C THR A 191 -2.57 27.20 5.86
N ALA A 192 -2.37 27.52 4.59
CA ALA A 192 -1.34 28.49 4.19
C ALA A 192 -1.57 29.84 4.92
N VAL A 193 -0.59 30.24 5.74
CA VAL A 193 -0.53 31.56 6.39
C VAL A 193 0.89 32.08 6.14
N GLY A 194 1.08 32.92 5.13
CA GLY A 194 2.40 33.44 4.74
C GLY A 194 2.50 33.82 3.27
N ASP A 195 3.68 34.23 2.82
CA ASP A 195 4.00 34.41 1.40
C ASP A 195 3.80 33.07 0.67
N GLU A 196 2.84 33.04 -0.25
CA GLU A 196 2.40 31.82 -0.94
C GLU A 196 3.55 31.12 -1.66
N TYR A 197 4.52 31.87 -2.20
CA TYR A 197 5.61 31.31 -3.01
C TYR A 197 6.69 30.60 -2.17
N GLU A 198 7.15 31.24 -1.09
CA GLU A 198 8.15 30.63 -0.19
C GLU A 198 7.57 29.40 0.52
N GLN A 199 6.29 29.45 0.89
CA GLN A 199 5.59 28.34 1.52
C GLN A 199 5.40 27.16 0.55
N GLU A 200 5.01 27.43 -0.71
CA GLU A 200 4.88 26.40 -1.74
C GLU A 200 6.22 25.69 -2.01
N GLN A 201 7.32 26.45 -2.06
CA GLN A 201 8.65 25.88 -2.25
C GLN A 201 9.10 25.03 -1.05
N ALA A 202 8.85 25.46 0.17
CA ALA A 202 9.14 24.71 1.39
C ALA A 202 8.31 23.42 1.50
N ASP A 203 7.02 23.49 1.17
CA ASP A 203 6.13 22.33 1.14
C ASP A 203 6.58 21.33 0.06
N SER A 204 6.99 21.80 -1.13
CA SER A 204 7.52 20.94 -2.20
C SER A 204 8.73 20.12 -1.76
N VAL A 205 9.68 20.73 -1.04
CA VAL A 205 10.85 20.02 -0.50
C VAL A 205 10.45 18.98 0.55
N LYS A 206 9.52 19.31 1.45
CA LYS A 206 9.01 18.38 2.46
C LYS A 206 8.27 17.21 1.82
N ILE A 207 7.41 17.47 0.84
CA ILE A 207 6.66 16.44 0.10
C ILE A 207 7.62 15.44 -0.54
N LYS A 208 8.65 15.92 -1.24
CA LYS A 208 9.69 15.03 -1.82
C LYS A 208 10.35 14.17 -0.77
N ARG A 209 10.79 14.76 0.35
CA ARG A 209 11.41 14.01 1.45
C ARG A 209 10.48 12.94 2.02
N LEU A 210 9.22 13.28 2.28
CA LEU A 210 8.25 12.35 2.88
C LEU A 210 7.90 11.19 1.93
N ALA A 211 7.79 11.45 0.64
CA ALA A 211 7.56 10.40 -0.36
C ALA A 211 8.72 9.40 -0.45
N GLU A 212 9.96 9.82 -0.16
CA GLU A 212 11.11 8.91 -0.09
C GLU A 212 11.11 8.00 1.16
N LEU A 213 10.27 8.28 2.15
CA LEU A 213 10.16 7.46 3.36
C LEU A 213 9.20 6.27 3.20
N ASP A 214 8.49 6.17 2.07
CA ASP A 214 7.63 5.03 1.77
C ASP A 214 8.43 3.76 1.50
N ILE A 215 7.97 2.66 2.11
CA ILE A 215 8.64 1.37 1.99
C ILE A 215 7.86 0.53 1.00
N LEU A 216 8.46 0.33 -0.17
CA LEU A 216 7.99 -0.65 -1.14
C LEU A 216 8.20 -2.05 -0.55
N GLU A 217 7.11 -2.73 -0.19
CA GLU A 217 7.19 -4.16 0.13
C GLU A 217 7.50 -4.94 -1.15
N VAL A 218 8.68 -5.55 -1.19
CA VAL A 218 9.01 -6.44 -2.31
C VAL A 218 8.56 -7.85 -1.94
N HIS A 219 7.52 -8.35 -2.62
CA HIS A 219 7.09 -9.75 -2.52
C HIS A 219 7.63 -10.53 -3.73
N ALA A 220 8.18 -11.73 -3.48
CA ALA A 220 8.75 -12.61 -4.50
C ALA A 220 7.96 -13.92 -4.63
#